data_AF-A0AAD9G2C0-F1
#
_entry.id   AF-A0AAD9G2C0-F1
#
_cell.length_a   1.000
_cell.length_b   1.000
_cell.length_c   1.000
_cell.angle_alpha   90.00
_cell.angle_beta   90.00
_cell.angle_gamma   90.00
#
_symmetry.space_group_name_H-M   'P 1'
#
loop_
_entity.id
_entity.type
_entity.pdbx_description
1 polymer ?
#
loop_
_entity_poly.entity_id
_entity_poly.type
_entity_poly.pdbx_seq_one_letter_code
_entity_poly.pdbx_strand_id
1 'polypeptide(L)'
;MVIRDEGIRKVYDVTAFLDDHPGGPEIMVDVAGQDATDEFEDIGHSNDARAQLKQYEIGKIKGDVKQEKVAKVAAVGGKASASGRQDISGQNGPLYAVLAAMVAFAALYFKYQ
;
A
#
# COMPACT_ATOMS: atom_id res chain seq x y z
N MET A 1 -2.60 13.39 -2.65
CA MET A 1 -2.85 12.09 -1.97
C MET A 1 -4.27 12.10 -1.42
N VAL A 2 -4.94 10.95 -1.34
CA VAL A 2 -6.29 10.83 -0.76
C VAL A 2 -6.24 9.92 0.46
N ILE A 3 -6.83 10.35 1.58
CA ILE A 3 -6.99 9.52 2.80
C ILE A 3 -8.45 9.55 3.24
N ARG A 4 -8.98 8.38 3.61
CA ARG A 4 -10.32 8.20 4.17
C ARG A 4 -10.29 8.45 5.67
N ASP A 5 -11.04 9.45 6.09
CA ASP A 5 -11.25 9.78 7.49
C ASP A 5 -12.76 9.72 7.77
N GLU A 6 -13.16 8.88 8.73
CA GLU A 6 -14.56 8.66 9.11
C GLU A 6 -15.53 8.33 7.95
N GLY A 7 -15.03 7.65 6.93
CA GLY A 7 -15.82 7.26 5.75
C GLY A 7 -15.95 8.35 4.67
N ILE A 8 -15.21 9.45 4.79
CA ILE A 8 -15.15 10.53 3.80
C ILE A 8 -13.74 10.54 3.20
N ARG A 9 -13.61 10.55 1.85
CA ARG A 9 -12.30 10.72 1.22
C ARG A 9 -11.92 12.21 1.24
N LYS A 10 -10.81 12.48 1.91
CA LYS A 10 -10.19 13.81 1.99
C LYS A 10 -8.98 13.84 1.07
N VAL A 11 -8.79 14.96 0.40
CA VAL A 11 -7.70 15.18 -0.55
C VAL A 11 -6.67 16.07 0.12
N TYR A 12 -5.41 15.66 0.01
CA TYR A 12 -4.26 16.33 0.60
C TYR A 12 -3.23 16.69 -0.46
N ASP A 13 -2.78 17.94 -0.44
CA ASP A 13 -1.62 18.41 -1.20
C ASP A 13 -0.38 18.35 -0.32
N VAL A 14 0.36 17.26 -0.48
CA VAL A 14 1.58 16.97 0.26
C VAL A 14 2.83 17.20 -0.59
N THR A 15 2.71 17.91 -1.73
CA THR A 15 3.85 18.16 -2.62
C THR A 15 4.98 18.89 -1.91
N ALA A 16 4.66 19.81 -1.00
CA ALA A 16 5.66 20.52 -0.20
C ALA A 16 6.32 19.66 0.89
N PHE A 17 5.75 18.49 1.22
CA PHE A 17 6.21 17.61 2.29
C PHE A 17 6.98 16.38 1.77
N LEU A 18 7.15 16.23 0.45
CA LEU A 18 7.77 15.04 -0.15
C LEU A 18 9.17 14.76 0.41
N ASP A 19 10.02 15.78 0.49
CA ASP A 19 11.41 15.63 0.95
C ASP A 19 11.53 15.57 2.49
N ASP A 20 10.51 16.08 3.20
CA ASP A 20 10.46 16.11 4.66
C ASP A 20 9.80 14.84 5.25
N HIS A 21 9.32 13.95 4.40
CA HIS A 21 8.66 12.72 4.81
C HIS A 21 9.67 11.71 5.38
N PRO A 22 9.54 11.25 6.64
CA PRO A 22 10.51 10.35 7.26
C PRO A 22 10.69 8.99 6.56
N GLY A 23 9.70 8.56 5.78
CA GLY A 23 9.76 7.33 4.97
C GLY A 23 10.34 7.52 3.56
N GLY A 24 10.78 8.73 3.22
CA GLY A 24 11.28 9.12 1.90
C GLY A 24 10.19 9.58 0.93
N PRO A 25 10.55 10.37 -0.10
CA PRO A 25 9.62 10.86 -1.12
C PRO A 25 9.09 9.75 -2.04
N GLU A 26 9.85 8.67 -2.23
CA GLU A 26 9.54 7.59 -3.18
C GLU A 26 8.18 6.97 -2.87
N ILE A 27 7.92 6.67 -1.60
CA ILE A 27 6.66 6.05 -1.20
C ILE A 27 5.46 7.00 -1.36
N MET A 28 5.69 8.32 -1.29
CA MET A 28 4.64 9.31 -1.47
C MET A 28 4.30 9.51 -2.95
N VAL A 29 5.30 9.37 -3.82
CA VAL A 29 5.14 9.43 -5.27
C VAL A 29 4.38 8.19 -5.77
N ASP A 30 4.64 7.01 -5.21
CA ASP A 30 3.94 5.77 -5.58
C ASP A 30 2.42 5.87 -5.39
N VAL A 31 1.98 6.57 -4.34
CA VAL A 31 0.57 6.79 -4.02
C VAL A 31 0.04 8.16 -4.46
N ALA A 32 0.81 8.90 -5.27
CA ALA A 32 0.42 10.21 -5.75
C ALA A 32 -0.87 10.14 -6.58
N GLY A 33 -1.87 10.94 -6.19
CA GLY A 33 -3.19 10.95 -6.83
C GLY A 33 -4.09 9.75 -6.50
N GLN A 34 -3.63 8.81 -5.68
CA GLN A 34 -4.37 7.61 -5.29
C GLN A 34 -4.93 7.70 -3.86
N ASP A 35 -5.81 6.75 -3.51
CA ASP A 35 -6.26 6.52 -2.13
C ASP A 35 -5.18 5.72 -1.41
N ALA A 36 -4.51 6.40 -0.47
CA ALA A 36 -3.38 5.89 0.30
C ALA A 36 -3.77 5.61 1.76
N THR A 37 -5.08 5.43 2.02
CA THR A 37 -5.58 5.18 3.37
C THR A 37 -4.93 3.95 3.98
N ASP A 38 -4.88 2.86 3.21
CA ASP A 38 -4.47 1.57 3.74
C ASP A 38 -2.96 1.60 4.05
N GLU A 39 -2.15 2.18 3.17
CA GLU A 39 -0.72 2.44 3.38
C GLU A 39 -0.46 3.38 4.58
N PHE A 40 -1.27 4.43 4.74
CA PHE A 40 -1.13 5.36 5.85
C PHE A 40 -1.46 4.72 7.22
N GLU A 41 -2.51 3.89 7.25
CA GLU A 41 -2.97 3.20 8.47
C GLU A 41 -2.09 1.99 8.82
N ASP A 42 -1.64 1.21 7.83
CA ASP A 42 -0.84 -0.02 8.02
C ASP A 42 0.56 0.29 8.61
N ILE A 43 1.14 1.44 8.28
CA ILE A 43 2.40 1.91 8.87
C ILE A 43 2.22 2.39 10.31
N GLY A 44 1.01 2.77 10.71
CA GLY A 44 0.71 3.21 12.07
C GLY A 44 1.23 4.63 12.38
N HIS A 45 1.00 5.58 11.47
CA HIS A 45 1.38 6.99 11.68
C HIS A 45 0.81 7.55 13.00
N SER A 46 1.66 8.27 13.73
CA SER A 46 1.33 8.84 15.04
C SER A 46 0.21 9.89 14.96
N ASN A 47 -0.40 10.20 16.11
CA ASN A 47 -1.40 11.27 16.19
C ASN A 47 -0.84 12.64 15.76
N ASP A 48 0.46 12.87 15.98
CA ASP A 48 1.13 14.10 15.55
C ASP A 48 1.27 14.14 14.02
N ALA A 49 1.66 13.03 13.38
CA ALA A 49 1.68 12.92 11.93
C ALA A 49 0.28 13.14 11.31
N ARG A 50 -0.77 12.65 11.95
CA ARG A 50 -2.16 12.93 11.54
C ARG A 50 -2.54 14.40 11.70
N ALA A 51 -2.03 15.08 12.72
CA ALA A 51 -2.23 16.52 12.88
C ALA A 51 -1.47 17.31 11.80
N GLN A 52 -0.23 16.92 11.50
CA GLN A 52 0.57 17.48 10.41
C GLN A 52 0.01 17.16 9.02
N LEU A 53 -0.76 16.09 8.86
CA LEU A 53 -1.44 15.82 7.60
C LEU A 53 -2.60 16.81 7.37
N LYS A 54 -3.30 17.23 8.42
CA LYS A 54 -4.47 18.13 8.32
C LYS A 54 -4.14 19.51 7.75
N GLN A 55 -2.93 20.03 7.96
CA GLN A 55 -2.50 21.31 7.35
C GLN A 55 -2.39 21.24 5.82
N TYR A 56 -2.29 20.03 5.26
CA TYR A 56 -2.22 19.79 3.83
C TYR A 56 -3.59 19.46 3.21
N GLU A 57 -4.69 19.49 3.98
CA GLU A 57 -6.04 19.21 3.46
C GLU A 57 -6.48 20.30 2.49
N ILE A 58 -6.75 19.92 1.23
CA ILE A 58 -7.26 20.85 0.19
C ILE A 58 -8.75 20.67 -0.09
N GLY A 59 -9.37 19.59 0.41
CA GLY A 59 -10.81 19.41 0.30
C GLY A 59 -11.29 17.97 0.44
N LYS A 60 -12.54 17.73 0.02
CA LYS A 60 -13.24 16.45 0.11
C LYS A 60 -13.80 16.05 -1.26
N ILE A 61 -13.80 14.76 -1.56
CA ILE A 61 -14.36 14.27 -2.84
C ILE A 61 -15.89 14.32 -2.77
N LYS A 62 -16.51 14.95 -3.79
CA LYS A 62 -17.96 15.11 -3.87
C LYS A 62 -18.63 13.76 -4.13
N GLY A 63 -19.68 13.45 -3.37
CA GLY A 63 -20.46 12.21 -3.53
C GLY A 63 -20.06 11.08 -2.57
N ASP A 64 -19.06 11.31 -1.71
CA ASP A 64 -18.76 10.37 -0.63
C ASP A 64 -19.78 10.49 0.49
N VAL A 65 -20.73 9.56 0.48
CA VAL A 65 -21.54 9.21 1.64
C VAL A 65 -20.72 8.34 2.58
N LYS A 66 -20.91 8.47 3.91
CA LYS A 66 -20.34 7.56 4.91
C LYS A 66 -20.62 6.12 4.46
N GLN A 67 -19.63 5.46 3.87
CA GLN A 67 -19.73 4.05 3.51
C GLN A 67 -19.64 3.29 4.83
N GLU A 68 -20.79 2.83 5.34
CA GLU A 68 -20.78 1.83 6.41
C GLU A 68 -20.00 0.60 5.89
N LYS A 69 -19.01 0.15 6.68
CA LYS A 69 -18.15 -0.99 6.32
C LYS A 69 -19.01 -2.23 6.03
N VAL A 70 -19.34 -2.49 4.78
CA VAL A 70 -19.77 -3.82 4.34
C VAL A 70 -18.53 -4.69 4.26
N ALA A 71 -18.35 -5.50 5.31
CA ALA A 71 -17.36 -6.55 5.35
C ALA A 71 -17.46 -7.41 4.07
N LYS A 72 -16.34 -7.56 3.37
CA LYS A 72 -16.22 -8.32 2.14
C LYS A 72 -16.47 -9.80 2.46
N VAL A 73 -17.72 -10.26 2.30
CA VAL A 73 -18.08 -11.67 2.44
C VAL A 73 -17.64 -12.39 1.17
N ALA A 74 -16.53 -13.12 1.26
CA ALA A 74 -16.16 -14.11 0.27
C ALA A 74 -16.98 -15.39 0.52
N ALA A 75 -17.82 -15.81 -0.44
CA ALA A 75 -18.18 -17.21 -0.66
C ALA A 75 -19.08 -17.42 -1.89
N VAL A 76 -18.91 -18.61 -2.50
CA VAL A 76 -19.66 -19.30 -3.57
C VAL A 76 -18.93 -19.30 -4.93
N GLY A 77 -18.51 -20.42 -5.50
CA GLY A 77 -18.70 -21.83 -5.15
C GLY A 77 -17.75 -22.73 -5.98
N GLY A 78 -17.42 -23.90 -5.45
CA GLY A 78 -16.33 -24.74 -5.94
C GLY A 78 -16.71 -25.89 -6.88
N LYS A 79 -15.69 -26.70 -7.24
CA LYS A 79 -15.75 -28.17 -7.35
C LYS A 79 -14.35 -28.77 -7.29
N ALA A 80 -14.30 -30.00 -6.79
CA ALA A 80 -13.14 -30.66 -6.21
C ALA A 80 -12.29 -31.51 -7.18
N SER A 81 -11.06 -31.78 -6.70
CA SER A 81 -10.26 -33.01 -6.84
C SER A 81 -9.36 -33.17 -8.08
N ALA A 82 -8.05 -33.00 -7.87
CA ALA A 82 -7.06 -34.00 -8.27
C ALA A 82 -5.78 -33.84 -7.42
N SER A 83 -5.43 -34.93 -6.77
CA SER A 83 -4.18 -35.23 -6.05
C SER A 83 -2.89 -34.65 -6.66
N GLY A 84 -2.12 -33.92 -5.85
CA GLY A 84 -0.74 -33.54 -6.17
C GLY A 84 -0.17 -32.42 -5.30
N ARG A 85 0.60 -32.81 -4.26
CA ARG A 85 1.80 -32.17 -3.68
C ARG A 85 1.90 -30.63 -3.50
N GLN A 86 2.39 -30.26 -2.30
CA GLN A 86 3.17 -29.06 -1.93
C GLN A 86 2.37 -27.79 -1.62
N ASP A 87 1.72 -27.87 -0.47
CA ASP A 87 1.46 -26.79 0.47
C ASP A 87 2.75 -26.00 0.84
N ILE A 88 2.99 -24.88 0.14
CA ILE A 88 3.60 -23.68 0.76
C ILE A 88 2.79 -22.48 0.30
N SER A 89 1.91 -22.06 1.21
CA SER A 89 1.19 -20.79 1.17
C SER A 89 2.18 -19.63 1.11
N GLY A 90 2.07 -18.77 0.09
CA GLY A 90 2.95 -17.63 -0.13
C GLY A 90 2.62 -16.91 -1.43
N GLN A 91 1.51 -16.17 -1.45
CA GLN A 91 1.01 -15.42 -2.62
C GLN A 91 1.88 -14.19 -2.98
N ASN A 92 3.21 -14.28 -2.87
CA ASN A 92 4.19 -13.29 -3.30
C ASN A 92 5.34 -13.93 -4.13
N GLY A 93 5.18 -15.20 -4.54
CA GLY A 93 6.21 -16.02 -5.18
C GLY A 93 6.98 -15.38 -6.35
N PRO A 94 6.34 -14.74 -7.34
CA PRO A 94 7.09 -14.22 -8.49
C PRO A 94 7.93 -12.98 -8.14
N LEU A 95 7.52 -12.15 -7.18
CA LEU A 95 8.26 -10.93 -6.85
C LEU A 95 9.54 -11.24 -6.07
N TYR A 96 9.47 -12.15 -5.10
CA TYR A 96 10.67 -12.60 -4.36
C TYR A 96 11.61 -13.43 -5.25
N ALA A 97 11.10 -14.17 -6.23
CA ALA A 97 11.94 -14.90 -7.18
C ALA A 97 12.79 -13.94 -8.05
N VAL A 98 12.21 -12.82 -8.50
CA VAL A 98 12.94 -11.80 -9.26
C VAL A 98 13.98 -11.10 -8.37
N LEU A 99 13.62 -10.74 -7.13
CA LEU A 99 14.56 -10.13 -6.18
C LEU A 99 15.73 -11.09 -5.85
N ALA A 100 15.43 -12.36 -5.59
CA ALA A 100 16.46 -13.38 -5.32
C ALA A 100 17.37 -13.61 -6.53
N ALA A 101 16.82 -13.61 -7.76
CA ALA A 101 17.62 -13.74 -8.98
C ALA A 101 18.54 -12.53 -9.20
N MET A 102 18.06 -11.31 -8.93
CA MET A 102 18.86 -10.09 -9.03
C MET A 102 20.02 -10.08 -8.02
N VAL A 103 19.76 -10.48 -6.77
CA VAL A 103 20.80 -10.57 -5.72
C VAL A 103 21.82 -11.66 -6.05
N ALA A 104 21.37 -12.83 -6.52
CA ALA A 104 22.27 -13.91 -6.92
C ALA A 104 23.14 -13.53 -8.13
N PHE A 105 22.55 -12.84 -9.12
CA PHE A 105 23.29 -12.33 -10.28
C PHE A 105 24.35 -11.30 -9.88
N ALA A 106 24.01 -10.35 -9.00
CA ALA A 106 24.97 -9.38 -8.48
C ALA A 106 26.11 -10.06 -7.70
N ALA A 107 25.79 -11.02 -6.83
CA ALA A 107 26.80 -11.76 -6.07
C ALA A 107 27.74 -12.58 -6.98
N LEU A 108 27.22 -13.19 -8.05
CA LEU A 108 28.04 -13.87 -9.04
C LEU A 108 28.92 -12.88 -9.82
N TYR A 109 28.37 -11.75 -10.23
CA TYR A 109 29.11 -10.71 -10.95
C TYR A 109 30.31 -10.21 -10.14
N PHE A 110 30.13 -9.87 -8.86
CA PHE A 110 31.22 -9.44 -7.98
C PHE A 110 32.23 -10.54 -7.65
N LYS A 111 31.85 -11.81 -7.73
CA LYS A 111 32.76 -12.94 -7.51
C LYS A 111 33.66 -13.22 -8.73
N TYR A 112 33.24 -12.81 -9.93
CA TYR A 112 33.95 -13.04 -11.19
C TYR A 112 34.63 -11.79 -11.76
N GLN A 113 34.65 -10.69 -11.01
CA GLN A 113 35.59 -9.58 -11.20
C GLN A 113 36.81 -9.76 -10.29
#